data_AF-A0A2V7TRI9-F1
#
_entry.id   AF-A0A2V7TRI9-F1
#
_cell.length_a   1.000
_cell.length_b   1.000
_cell.length_c   1.000
_cell.angle_alpha   90.00
_cell.angle_beta   90.00
_cell.angle_gamma   90.00
#
_symmetry.space_group_name_H-M   'P 1'
#
loop_
_entity.id
_entity.type
_entity.pdbx_description
1 polymer ?
#
loop_
_entity_poly.entity_id
_entity_poly.type
_entity_poly.pdbx_seq_one_letter_code
_entity_poly.pdbx_strand_id
1 'polypeptide(L)'
;MDIAGDRSWPEGGGSELLQIAVGTFGILALELALIRWMAGQIRIFAYLTNVVLISAFLGMGVGLVIGRRRPGLRHATLPLLALVCIPLAFADRLGLTRMTFPDPSIHLWGGEAGGVPFFAAAKGYLCVLALVAGIVAVFTCAASPIGHLFARTGGLRSYSADLLGSLAGTLAAAAITAVQAGPPVWLLVGAAPFLWLSRSVLSVVALAAVVALGQASVRGAVYSPYNRIDVAKTESGVTLFVNRDFHQYMFDLSHVEGNDLMSRVRTMYDLPFILGEPRERALIVGAGTGNDAQAALRNGFASVGAVEIDPRIVELGRRSHPERPYDDPRVSVVV
;
A
#
# COMPACT_ATOMS: atom_id res chain seq x y z
N MET A 1 -24.11 30.16 7.13
CA MET A 1 -23.03 29.97 8.12
C MET A 1 -21.75 29.73 7.34
N ASP A 2 -20.78 30.66 7.39
CA ASP A 2 -19.53 30.54 6.63
C ASP A 2 -18.61 29.49 7.28
N ILE A 3 -18.84 28.22 6.94
CA ILE A 3 -18.08 27.08 7.48
C ILE A 3 -16.58 27.23 7.14
N ALA A 4 -16.24 27.84 6.00
CA ALA A 4 -14.85 28.01 5.57
C ALA A 4 -14.11 29.11 6.36
N GLY A 5 -14.85 30.05 6.96
CA GLY A 5 -14.33 31.14 7.78
C GLY A 5 -14.17 30.83 9.28
N ASP A 6 -14.55 29.63 9.74
CA ASP A 6 -14.56 29.31 11.18
C ASP A 6 -13.15 29.32 11.82
N ARG A 7 -12.98 30.23 12.79
CA ARG A 7 -11.75 30.49 13.55
C ARG A 7 -11.89 30.20 15.05
N SER A 8 -13.04 29.70 15.51
CA SER A 8 -13.34 29.56 16.95
C SER A 8 -12.63 28.39 17.64
N TRP A 9 -12.15 27.42 16.87
CA TRP A 9 -11.63 26.15 17.37
C TRP A 9 -10.27 26.16 18.09
N PRO A 10 -9.30 27.06 17.83
CA PRO A 10 -7.99 26.96 18.47
C PRO A 10 -8.07 27.14 19.99
N GLU A 11 -9.08 27.86 20.47
CA GLU A 11 -9.24 28.21 21.89
C GLU A 11 -9.84 27.06 22.72
N GLY A 12 -10.62 26.18 22.10
CA GLY A 12 -11.20 24.98 22.76
C GLY A 12 -10.37 23.70 22.61
N GLY A 13 -9.22 23.78 21.93
CA GLY A 13 -8.48 22.64 21.38
C GLY A 13 -7.27 22.14 22.17
N GLY A 14 -6.89 22.77 23.29
CA GLY A 14 -5.57 22.59 23.89
C GLY A 14 -4.54 23.56 23.29
N SER A 15 -3.25 23.41 23.61
CA SER A 15 -2.24 24.37 23.13
C SER A 15 -2.12 24.37 21.61
N GLU A 16 -1.89 25.53 21.00
CA GLU A 16 -1.71 25.66 19.55
C GLU A 16 -0.56 24.79 19.03
N LEU A 17 0.49 24.61 19.84
CA LEU A 17 1.60 23.70 19.56
C LEU A 17 1.16 22.23 19.49
N LEU A 18 0.29 21.79 20.40
CA LEU A 18 -0.26 20.44 20.36
C LEU A 18 -1.13 20.25 19.11
N GLN A 19 -1.90 21.28 18.72
CA GLN A 19 -2.73 21.22 17.52
C GLN A 19 -1.89 21.12 16.23
N ILE A 20 -0.76 21.82 16.17
CA ILE A 20 0.22 21.67 15.10
C ILE A 20 0.75 20.24 15.09
N ALA A 21 1.27 19.74 16.22
CA ALA A 21 1.85 18.41 16.30
C ALA A 21 0.85 17.29 15.93
N VAL A 22 -0.40 17.37 16.41
CA VAL A 22 -1.46 16.40 16.10
C VAL A 22 -1.85 16.48 14.62
N GLY A 23 -1.95 17.68 14.06
CA GLY A 23 -2.28 17.85 12.65
C GLY A 23 -1.18 17.32 11.72
N THR A 24 0.08 17.59 12.03
CA THR A 24 1.22 17.14 11.21
C THR A 24 1.48 15.65 11.36
N PHE A 25 1.25 15.09 12.57
CA PHE A 25 1.12 13.65 12.79
C PHE A 25 0.09 13.03 11.84
N GLY A 26 -1.13 13.59 11.82
CA GLY A 26 -2.22 13.06 10.98
C GLY A 26 -1.94 13.17 9.50
N ILE A 27 -1.37 14.30 9.06
CA ILE A 27 -0.95 14.52 7.68
C ILE A 27 0.05 13.43 7.25
N LEU A 28 1.14 13.25 7.98
CA LEU A 28 2.20 12.32 7.57
C LEU A 28 1.77 10.85 7.70
N ALA A 29 1.04 10.50 8.76
CA ALA A 29 0.48 9.16 8.91
C ALA A 29 -0.54 8.83 7.80
N LEU A 30 -1.40 9.79 7.43
CA LEU A 30 -2.36 9.63 6.34
C LEU A 30 -1.67 9.54 4.97
N GLU A 31 -0.62 10.33 4.73
CA GLU A 31 0.18 10.27 3.52
C GLU A 31 0.76 8.88 3.30
N LEU A 32 1.46 8.34 4.30
CA LEU A 32 2.03 6.99 4.24
C LEU A 32 0.94 5.92 4.08
N ALA A 33 -0.19 6.06 4.78
CA ALA A 33 -1.33 5.15 4.65
C ALA A 33 -1.92 5.16 3.23
N LEU A 34 -2.08 6.33 2.61
CA LEU A 34 -2.64 6.46 1.26
C LEU A 34 -1.68 5.97 0.18
N ILE A 35 -0.37 6.27 0.29
CA ILE A 35 0.65 5.71 -0.61
C ILE A 35 0.55 4.18 -0.62
N ARG A 36 0.57 3.58 0.57
CA ARG A 36 0.51 2.13 0.75
C ARG A 36 -0.82 1.54 0.26
N TRP A 37 -1.94 2.13 0.63
CA TRP A 37 -3.25 1.59 0.28
C TRP A 37 -3.54 1.72 -1.21
N MET A 38 -3.22 2.84 -1.84
CA MET A 38 -3.42 3.02 -3.27
C MET A 38 -2.57 2.07 -4.11
N ALA A 39 -1.28 1.93 -3.77
CA ALA A 39 -0.39 0.97 -4.43
C ALA A 39 -0.93 -0.47 -4.32
N GLY A 40 -1.52 -0.84 -3.18
CA GLY A 40 -2.13 -2.15 -2.98
C GLY A 40 -3.52 -2.36 -3.60
N GLN A 41 -4.20 -1.31 -4.05
CA GLN A 41 -5.54 -1.39 -4.65
C GLN A 41 -5.53 -1.21 -6.17
N ILE A 42 -4.63 -0.38 -6.69
CA ILE A 42 -4.60 0.01 -8.10
C ILE A 42 -3.15 -0.07 -8.59
N ARG A 43 -2.88 -0.99 -9.52
CA ARG A 43 -1.54 -1.35 -10.02
C ARG A 43 -0.72 -0.15 -10.50
N ILE A 44 -1.35 0.84 -11.15
CA ILE A 44 -0.66 2.04 -11.65
C ILE A 44 0.08 2.82 -10.56
N PHE A 45 -0.48 2.86 -9.34
CA PHE A 45 0.13 3.58 -8.22
C PHE A 45 1.23 2.76 -7.54
N ALA A 46 1.35 1.46 -7.82
CA ALA A 46 2.52 0.66 -7.42
C ALA A 46 3.77 1.03 -8.23
N TYR A 47 3.61 1.44 -9.50
CA TYR A 47 4.71 1.94 -10.33
C TYR A 47 4.97 3.44 -10.12
N LEU A 48 3.92 4.22 -9.83
CA LEU A 48 3.97 5.67 -9.69
C LEU A 48 3.74 6.12 -8.24
N THR A 49 4.41 5.49 -7.29
CA THR A 49 4.28 5.80 -5.85
C THR A 49 4.58 7.27 -5.53
N ASN A 50 5.54 7.86 -6.26
CA ASN A 50 5.90 9.27 -6.12
C ASN A 50 4.77 10.24 -6.49
N VAL A 51 3.79 9.83 -7.31
CA VAL A 51 2.67 10.73 -7.69
C VAL A 51 1.79 11.03 -6.48
N VAL A 52 1.54 10.03 -5.62
CA VAL A 52 0.74 10.23 -4.40
C VAL A 52 1.48 11.15 -3.42
N LEU A 53 2.78 10.93 -3.23
CA LEU A 53 3.67 11.78 -2.44
C LEU A 53 3.66 13.23 -2.93
N ILE A 54 3.88 13.45 -4.24
CA ILE A 54 3.86 14.79 -4.85
C ILE A 54 2.49 15.45 -4.69
N SER A 55 1.40 14.68 -4.83
CA SER A 55 0.04 15.18 -4.65
C SER A 55 -0.24 15.62 -3.21
N ALA A 56 0.25 14.85 -2.24
CA ALA A 56 0.16 15.21 -0.82
C ALA A 56 0.95 16.49 -0.52
N PHE A 57 2.21 16.59 -0.99
CA PHE A 57 3.02 17.81 -0.85
C PHE A 57 2.38 19.04 -1.51
N LEU A 58 1.87 18.89 -2.74
CA LEU A 58 1.17 19.98 -3.43
C LEU A 58 -0.07 20.42 -2.64
N GLY A 59 -0.89 19.46 -2.20
CA GLY A 59 -2.06 19.74 -1.38
C GLY A 59 -1.69 20.45 -0.08
N MET A 60 -0.68 19.96 0.64
CA MET A 60 -0.18 20.60 1.85
C MET A 60 0.28 22.04 1.60
N GLY A 61 1.10 22.27 0.56
CA GLY A 61 1.59 23.60 0.22
C GLY A 61 0.46 24.59 -0.05
N VAL A 62 -0.54 24.17 -0.84
CA VAL A 62 -1.75 24.97 -1.10
C VAL A 62 -2.55 25.20 0.18
N GLY A 63 -2.71 24.16 1.01
CA GLY A 63 -3.42 24.22 2.28
C GLY A 63 -2.81 25.19 3.27
N LEU A 64 -1.48 25.20 3.42
CA LEU A 64 -0.76 26.14 4.29
C LEU A 64 -1.00 27.61 3.88
N VAL A 65 -1.03 27.89 2.56
CA VAL A 65 -1.27 29.24 2.04
C VAL A 65 -2.73 29.66 2.23
N ILE A 66 -3.68 28.83 1.81
CA ILE A 66 -5.12 29.13 1.87
C ILE A 66 -5.62 29.15 3.32
N GLY A 67 -5.05 28.32 4.19
CA GLY A 67 -5.39 28.21 5.60
C GLY A 67 -5.34 29.53 6.37
N ARG A 68 -4.46 30.44 5.97
CA ARG A 68 -4.40 31.81 6.52
C ARG A 68 -5.73 32.56 6.39
N ARG A 69 -6.47 32.34 5.31
CA ARG A 69 -7.75 33.00 5.01
C ARG A 69 -8.96 32.13 5.32
N ARG A 70 -8.86 30.81 5.12
CA ARG A 70 -9.97 29.84 5.22
C ARG A 70 -9.63 28.63 6.12
N PRO A 71 -9.43 28.83 7.44
CA PRO A 71 -9.11 27.74 8.38
C PRO A 71 -10.26 26.74 8.59
N GLY A 72 -11.48 27.09 8.19
CA GLY A 72 -12.65 26.23 8.30
C GLY A 72 -12.68 25.08 7.28
N LEU A 73 -11.79 25.07 6.28
CA LEU A 73 -11.64 23.96 5.34
C LEU A 73 -11.31 22.64 6.03
N ARG A 74 -10.79 22.66 7.27
CA ARG A 74 -10.56 21.47 8.09
C ARG A 74 -11.78 20.54 8.22
N HIS A 75 -13.00 21.10 8.19
CA HIS A 75 -14.23 20.30 8.27
C HIS A 75 -14.46 19.44 7.01
N ALA A 76 -13.87 19.83 5.88
CA ALA A 76 -13.98 19.09 4.62
C ALA A 76 -12.95 17.96 4.49
N THR A 77 -11.91 17.91 5.34
CA THR A 77 -10.84 16.90 5.25
C THR A 77 -11.38 15.47 5.26
N LEU A 78 -12.18 15.11 6.27
CA LEU A 78 -12.70 13.75 6.42
C LEU A 78 -13.80 13.40 5.39
N PRO A 79 -14.77 14.28 5.08
CA PRO A 79 -15.71 14.03 4.00
C PRO A 79 -15.05 13.84 2.64
N LEU A 80 -14.06 14.66 2.29
CA LEU A 80 -13.31 14.50 1.04
C LEU A 80 -12.49 13.19 1.05
N LEU A 81 -11.88 12.84 2.19
CA LEU A 81 -11.18 11.58 2.33
C LEU A 81 -12.13 10.39 2.12
N ALA A 82 -13.33 10.43 2.70
CA ALA A 82 -14.35 9.40 2.49
C ALA A 82 -14.71 9.26 0.99
N LEU A 83 -14.87 10.38 0.28
CA LEU A 83 -15.14 10.37 -1.17
C LEU A 83 -14.00 9.72 -1.96
N VAL A 84 -12.74 10.02 -1.63
CA VAL A 84 -11.56 9.39 -2.26
C VAL A 84 -11.47 7.90 -1.91
N CYS A 85 -11.89 7.50 -0.71
CA CYS A 85 -11.87 6.10 -0.27
C CYS A 85 -12.85 5.20 -1.04
N ILE A 86 -13.96 5.74 -1.57
CA ILE A 86 -14.98 4.96 -2.30
C ILE A 86 -14.39 4.22 -3.51
N PRO A 87 -13.77 4.89 -4.50
CA PRO A 87 -13.19 4.19 -5.64
C PRO A 87 -12.06 3.24 -5.27
N LEU A 88 -11.32 3.51 -4.19
CA LEU A 88 -10.26 2.62 -3.69
C LEU A 88 -10.83 1.33 -3.09
N ALA A 89 -11.86 1.43 -2.25
CA ALA A 89 -12.51 0.30 -1.61
C ALA A 89 -13.18 -0.65 -2.62
N PHE A 90 -13.69 -0.08 -3.72
CA PHE A 90 -14.37 -0.83 -4.79
C PHE A 90 -13.54 -0.93 -6.08
N ALA A 91 -12.23 -0.72 -6.01
CA ALA A 91 -11.34 -0.70 -7.17
C ALA A 91 -11.47 -1.93 -8.08
N ASP A 92 -11.63 -3.12 -7.48
CA ASP A 92 -11.86 -4.37 -8.20
C ASP A 92 -13.18 -4.38 -8.99
N ARG A 93 -14.30 -3.94 -8.39
CA ARG A 93 -15.62 -3.86 -9.07
C ARG A 93 -15.65 -2.79 -10.15
N LEU A 94 -14.85 -1.74 -9.98
CA LEU A 94 -14.72 -0.64 -10.93
C LEU A 94 -13.75 -0.95 -12.08
N GLY A 95 -13.07 -2.11 -12.03
CA GLY A 95 -12.07 -2.52 -13.02
C GLY A 95 -10.78 -1.68 -12.97
N LEU A 96 -10.50 -1.01 -11.85
CA LEU A 96 -9.31 -0.17 -11.68
C LEU A 96 -8.04 -1.01 -11.44
N THR A 97 -8.20 -2.25 -10.97
CA THR A 97 -7.10 -3.15 -10.62
C THR A 97 -6.28 -3.59 -11.84
N ARG A 98 -6.92 -3.67 -13.01
CA ARG A 98 -6.32 -4.13 -14.27
C ARG A 98 -6.04 -2.98 -15.24
N MET A 99 -6.01 -1.73 -14.77
CA MET A 99 -5.65 -0.60 -15.63
C MET A 99 -4.20 -0.77 -16.08
N THR A 100 -4.02 -1.14 -17.34
CA THR A 100 -2.74 -1.23 -18.01
C THR A 100 -2.30 0.15 -18.48
N PHE A 101 -1.04 0.48 -18.23
CA PHE A 101 -0.39 1.59 -18.92
C PHE A 101 -0.13 1.15 -20.37
N PRO A 102 -0.38 1.99 -21.39
CA PRO A 102 0.07 1.73 -22.75
C PRO A 102 1.58 1.99 -22.87
N ASP A 103 2.39 1.30 -22.06
CA ASP A 103 3.85 1.33 -22.11
C ASP A 103 4.38 -0.05 -22.57
N PRO A 104 5.03 -0.11 -23.75
CA PRO A 104 5.67 -1.32 -24.28
C PRO A 104 6.69 -2.00 -23.36
N SER A 105 7.32 -1.26 -22.44
CA SER A 105 8.29 -1.84 -21.50
C SER A 105 7.63 -2.67 -20.39
N ILE A 106 6.37 -2.41 -20.06
CA ILE A 106 5.57 -3.21 -19.10
C ILE A 106 5.07 -4.50 -19.76
N HIS A 107 4.99 -4.55 -21.09
CA HIS A 107 4.67 -5.76 -21.86
C HIS A 107 5.78 -6.83 -21.83
N LEU A 108 7.01 -6.48 -21.40
CA LEU A 108 8.13 -7.42 -21.33
C LEU A 108 7.91 -8.56 -20.31
N TRP A 109 6.97 -8.41 -19.37
CA TRP A 109 6.63 -9.38 -18.32
C TRP A 109 5.24 -10.03 -18.50
N GLY A 110 4.82 -10.27 -19.75
CA GLY A 110 3.67 -11.15 -20.05
C GLY A 110 2.29 -10.48 -20.17
N GLY A 111 2.23 -9.16 -20.36
CA GLY A 111 0.99 -8.47 -20.68
C GLY A 111 0.63 -8.62 -22.16
N GLU A 112 -0.49 -9.27 -22.47
CA GLU A 112 -1.01 -9.43 -23.84
C GLU A 112 -1.02 -8.11 -24.63
N ALA A 113 -0.47 -8.14 -25.84
CA ALA A 113 -0.40 -7.04 -26.79
C ALA A 113 -1.76 -6.78 -27.47
N GLY A 114 -2.80 -6.53 -26.68
CA GLY A 114 -4.08 -6.04 -27.16
C GLY A 114 -4.13 -4.52 -27.12
N GLY A 115 -4.47 -3.86 -28.24
CA GLY A 115 -4.71 -2.42 -28.25
C GLY A 115 -5.82 -2.07 -27.26
N VAL A 116 -5.51 -1.25 -26.24
CA VAL A 116 -6.51 -0.81 -25.26
C VAL A 116 -7.49 0.14 -25.97
N PRO A 117 -8.81 -0.13 -25.96
CA PRO A 117 -9.79 0.77 -26.57
C PRO A 117 -9.65 2.19 -26.03
N PHE A 118 -9.73 3.20 -26.90
CA PHE A 118 -9.54 4.61 -26.53
C PHE A 118 -10.38 5.01 -25.30
N PHE A 119 -11.66 4.61 -25.26
CA PHE A 119 -12.55 4.92 -24.13
C PHE A 119 -12.11 4.27 -22.82
N ALA A 120 -11.53 3.07 -22.86
CA ALA A 120 -11.00 2.41 -21.66
C ALA A 120 -9.75 3.13 -21.14
N ALA A 121 -8.85 3.53 -22.05
CA ALA A 121 -7.69 4.34 -21.71
C ALA A 121 -8.09 5.71 -21.14
N ALA A 122 -9.01 6.42 -21.80
CA ALA A 122 -9.53 7.71 -21.35
C ALA A 122 -10.18 7.63 -19.96
N LYS A 123 -10.99 6.59 -19.71
CA LYS A 123 -11.57 6.32 -18.38
C LYS A 123 -10.47 6.12 -17.33
N GLY A 124 -9.41 5.38 -17.67
CA GLY A 124 -8.26 5.17 -16.78
C GLY A 124 -7.54 6.45 -16.41
N TYR A 125 -7.17 7.25 -17.40
CA TYR A 125 -6.52 8.54 -17.16
C TYR A 125 -7.39 9.50 -16.36
N LEU A 126 -8.68 9.60 -16.69
CA LEU A 126 -9.61 10.45 -15.94
C LEU A 126 -9.75 9.99 -14.48
N CYS A 127 -9.79 8.68 -14.23
CA CYS A 127 -9.84 8.14 -12.87
C CYS A 127 -8.57 8.47 -12.08
N VAL A 128 -7.39 8.32 -12.70
CA VAL A 128 -6.10 8.68 -12.06
C VAL A 128 -6.06 10.16 -11.74
N LEU A 129 -6.41 11.03 -12.70
CA LEU A 129 -6.46 12.48 -12.50
C LEU A 129 -7.45 12.87 -11.39
N ALA A 130 -8.63 12.24 -11.34
CA ALA A 130 -9.62 12.49 -10.30
C ALA A 130 -9.11 12.07 -8.92
N LEU A 131 -8.43 10.93 -8.80
CA LEU A 131 -7.82 10.46 -7.56
C LEU A 131 -6.70 11.40 -7.10
N VAL A 132 -5.80 11.79 -8.02
CA VAL A 132 -4.72 12.76 -7.77
C VAL A 132 -5.29 14.10 -7.27
N ALA A 133 -6.28 14.65 -7.98
CA ALA A 133 -6.96 15.87 -7.57
C ALA A 133 -7.66 15.73 -6.22
N GLY A 134 -8.27 14.56 -5.95
CA GLY A 134 -8.88 14.24 -4.67
C GLY A 134 -7.87 14.23 -3.52
N ILE A 135 -6.69 13.64 -3.72
CA ILE A 135 -5.59 13.63 -2.74
C ILE A 135 -5.12 15.06 -2.47
N VAL A 136 -4.85 15.85 -3.52
CA VAL A 136 -4.48 17.27 -3.38
C VAL A 136 -5.54 18.02 -2.56
N ALA A 137 -6.83 17.80 -2.83
CA ALA A 137 -7.92 18.45 -2.11
C ALA A 137 -7.99 18.04 -0.62
N VAL A 138 -7.80 16.75 -0.32
CA VAL A 138 -7.75 16.23 1.06
C VAL A 138 -6.60 16.88 1.83
N PHE A 139 -5.38 16.87 1.26
CA PHE A 139 -4.21 17.46 1.92
C PHE A 139 -4.27 18.98 2.02
N THR A 140 -4.93 19.65 1.06
CA THR A 140 -5.24 21.09 1.16
C THR A 140 -6.11 21.38 2.37
N CYS A 141 -7.18 20.61 2.58
CA CYS A 141 -8.07 20.78 3.72
C CYS A 141 -7.38 20.41 5.03
N ALA A 142 -6.60 19.32 5.04
CA ALA A 142 -5.82 18.83 6.18
C ALA A 142 -4.79 19.84 6.68
N ALA A 143 -4.07 20.50 5.76
CA ALA A 143 -3.03 21.49 6.09
C ALA A 143 -3.58 22.90 6.35
N SER A 144 -4.82 23.21 5.96
CA SER A 144 -5.45 24.50 6.22
C SER A 144 -5.44 24.96 7.69
N PRO A 145 -5.76 24.13 8.71
CA PRO A 145 -5.62 24.53 10.11
C PRO A 145 -4.16 24.82 10.50
N ILE A 146 -3.20 24.07 9.95
CA ILE A 146 -1.77 24.23 10.25
C ILE A 146 -1.25 25.56 9.71
N GLY A 147 -1.61 25.93 8.49
CA GLY A 147 -1.26 27.23 7.91
C GLY A 147 -1.79 28.41 8.72
N HIS A 148 -2.98 28.26 9.31
CA HIS A 148 -3.55 29.26 10.21
C HIS A 148 -2.80 29.36 11.53
N LEU A 149 -2.51 28.23 12.18
CA LEU A 149 -1.79 28.19 13.46
C LEU A 149 -0.37 28.73 13.32
N PHE A 150 0.38 28.31 12.29
CA PHE A 150 1.72 28.83 12.02
C PHE A 150 1.76 30.35 11.84
N ALA A 151 0.73 30.93 11.22
CA ALA A 151 0.63 32.37 11.05
C ALA A 151 0.34 33.11 12.37
N ARG A 152 -0.20 32.44 13.39
CA ARG A 152 -0.48 33.01 14.72
C ARG A 152 0.68 32.86 15.68
N THR A 153 1.24 31.65 15.78
CA THR A 153 2.25 31.32 16.79
C THR A 153 3.65 31.68 16.37
N GLY A 154 3.98 31.55 15.07
CA GLY A 154 5.32 31.78 14.54
C GLY A 154 6.45 31.01 15.25
N GLY A 155 7.68 31.18 14.78
CA GLY A 155 8.90 30.84 15.53
C GLY A 155 9.26 29.36 15.70
N LEU A 156 10.38 29.13 16.40
CA LEU A 156 11.04 27.83 16.57
C LEU A 156 10.17 26.77 17.28
N ARG A 157 9.28 27.18 18.19
CA ARG A 157 8.40 26.25 18.92
C ARG A 157 7.38 25.58 18.01
N SER A 158 6.77 26.34 17.10
CA SER A 158 5.81 25.83 16.12
C SER A 158 6.47 24.85 15.16
N TYR A 159 7.68 25.18 14.70
CA TYR A 159 8.50 24.29 13.87
C TYR A 159 8.90 23.00 14.61
N SER A 160 9.29 23.11 15.89
CA SER A 160 9.62 21.92 16.71
C SER A 160 8.39 21.01 16.89
N ALA A 161 7.21 21.58 17.11
CA ALA A 161 5.97 20.83 17.21
C ALA A 161 5.60 20.14 15.89
N ASP A 162 5.78 20.80 14.76
CA ASP A 162 5.58 20.23 13.42
C ASP A 162 6.50 19.03 13.17
N LEU A 163 7.80 19.17 13.45
CA LEU A 163 8.77 18.10 13.31
C LEU A 163 8.48 16.91 14.23
N LEU A 164 8.16 17.17 15.51
CA LEU A 164 7.84 16.11 16.47
C LEU A 164 6.56 15.37 16.09
N GLY A 165 5.52 16.11 15.65
CA GLY A 165 4.27 15.53 15.16
C GLY A 165 4.49 14.64 13.94
N SER A 166 5.22 15.16 12.95
CA SER A 166 5.61 14.42 11.75
C SER A 166 6.40 13.15 12.11
N LEU A 167 7.48 13.26 12.89
CA LEU A 167 8.27 12.10 13.32
C LEU A 167 7.39 11.05 14.02
N ALA A 168 6.52 11.47 14.93
CA ALA A 168 5.59 10.56 15.60
C ALA A 168 4.62 9.88 14.60
N GLY A 169 4.15 10.61 13.58
CA GLY A 169 3.29 10.09 12.51
C GLY A 169 3.99 8.99 11.70
N THR A 170 5.24 9.23 11.31
CA THR A 170 6.08 8.22 10.62
C THR A 170 6.31 6.99 11.48
N LEU A 171 6.66 7.17 12.76
CA LEU A 171 6.90 6.06 13.69
C LEU A 171 5.62 5.25 13.92
N ALA A 172 4.46 5.91 14.04
CA ALA A 172 3.17 5.22 14.17
C ALA A 172 2.84 4.42 12.90
N ALA A 173 3.01 4.99 11.72
CA ALA A 173 2.80 4.28 10.46
C ALA A 173 3.74 3.07 10.32
N ALA A 174 5.01 3.22 10.71
CA ALA A 174 5.98 2.13 10.73
C ALA A 174 5.60 1.03 11.73
N ALA A 175 5.20 1.40 12.95
CA ALA A 175 4.77 0.44 13.98
C ALA A 175 3.53 -0.35 13.55
N ILE A 176 2.53 0.32 12.97
CA ILE A 176 1.30 -0.33 12.50
C ILE A 176 1.58 -1.27 11.31
N THR A 177 2.53 -0.89 10.46
CA THR A 177 3.00 -1.73 9.34
C THR A 177 3.79 -2.94 9.85
N ALA A 178 4.62 -2.77 10.88
CA ALA A 178 5.40 -3.85 11.50
C ALA A 178 4.51 -4.91 12.18
N VAL A 179 3.40 -4.49 12.81
CA VAL A 179 2.38 -5.42 13.34
C VAL A 179 1.42 -5.94 12.27
N GLN A 180 1.67 -5.64 11.00
CA GLN A 180 0.96 -6.23 9.85
C GLN A 180 -0.55 -5.92 9.84
N ALA A 181 -0.94 -4.77 10.40
CA ALA A 181 -2.34 -4.35 10.39
C ALA A 181 -2.80 -4.01 8.96
N GLY A 182 -4.11 -4.04 8.71
CA GLY A 182 -4.70 -3.68 7.43
C GLY A 182 -5.12 -2.20 7.30
N PRO A 183 -5.66 -1.82 6.12
CA PRO A 183 -6.13 -0.46 5.82
C PRO A 183 -7.03 0.20 6.86
N PRO A 184 -7.98 -0.51 7.54
CA PRO A 184 -8.82 0.13 8.55
C PRO A 184 -8.03 0.82 9.66
N VAL A 185 -6.93 0.19 10.09
CA VAL A 185 -6.08 0.71 11.18
C VAL A 185 -5.21 1.84 10.68
N TRP A 186 -4.62 1.72 9.48
CA TRP A 186 -3.82 2.78 8.86
C TRP A 186 -4.63 4.06 8.69
N LEU A 187 -5.85 3.91 8.13
CA LEU A 187 -6.76 5.02 7.88
C LEU A 187 -7.29 5.60 9.18
N LEU A 188 -7.63 4.78 10.17
CA LEU A 188 -8.06 5.27 11.49
C LEU A 188 -6.98 6.14 12.12
N VAL A 189 -5.73 5.67 12.16
CA VAL A 189 -4.63 6.40 12.81
C VAL A 189 -4.27 7.67 12.05
N GLY A 190 -4.24 7.63 10.71
CA GLY A 190 -4.01 8.83 9.90
C GLY A 190 -5.16 9.84 9.96
N ALA A 191 -6.41 9.38 10.06
CA ALA A 191 -7.58 10.24 9.96
C ALA A 191 -8.14 10.76 11.30
N ALA A 192 -7.94 10.02 12.41
CA ALA A 192 -8.43 10.41 13.74
C ALA A 192 -7.98 11.82 14.21
N PRO A 193 -6.74 12.29 13.93
CA PRO A 193 -6.33 13.66 14.24
C PRO A 193 -7.27 14.73 13.67
N PHE A 194 -7.77 14.55 12.45
CA PHE A 194 -8.67 15.51 11.80
C PHE A 194 -10.07 15.51 12.40
N LEU A 195 -10.50 14.40 13.03
CA LEU A 195 -11.73 14.40 13.82
C LEU A 195 -11.57 15.28 15.05
N TRP A 196 -10.44 15.19 15.74
CA TRP A 196 -10.16 16.00 16.92
C TRP A 196 -10.04 17.51 16.59
N LEU A 197 -9.53 17.86 15.40
CA LEU A 197 -9.45 19.24 14.91
C LEU A 197 -10.79 19.81 14.42
N SER A 198 -11.65 18.97 13.81
CA SER A 198 -12.94 19.39 13.25
C SER A 198 -14.07 19.38 14.28
N ARG A 199 -14.18 18.30 15.07
CA ARG A 199 -15.23 18.06 16.09
C ARG A 199 -16.68 18.16 15.59
N SER A 200 -16.90 18.00 14.28
CA SER A 200 -18.25 18.04 13.69
C SER A 200 -18.87 16.64 13.58
N VAL A 201 -20.20 16.56 13.66
CA VAL A 201 -20.95 15.30 13.45
C VAL A 201 -20.66 14.71 12.07
N LEU A 202 -20.57 15.56 11.05
CA LEU A 202 -20.21 15.14 9.69
C LEU A 202 -18.81 14.48 9.66
N SER A 203 -17.84 15.00 10.42
CA SER A 203 -16.53 14.39 10.54
C SER A 203 -16.55 13.04 11.24
N VAL A 204 -17.41 12.84 12.24
CA VAL A 204 -17.60 11.52 12.89
C VAL A 204 -18.12 10.50 11.88
N VAL A 205 -19.19 10.86 11.15
CA VAL A 205 -19.79 9.99 10.13
C VAL A 205 -18.80 9.69 9.01
N ALA A 206 -18.06 10.70 8.56
CA ALA A 206 -17.05 10.54 7.51
C ALA A 206 -15.88 9.65 7.96
N LEU A 207 -15.39 9.77 9.21
CA LEU A 207 -14.36 8.87 9.73
C LEU A 207 -14.85 7.43 9.81
N ALA A 208 -16.07 7.21 10.30
CA ALA A 208 -16.68 5.89 10.33
C ALA A 208 -16.79 5.29 8.91
N ALA A 209 -17.18 6.10 7.92
CA ALA A 209 -17.20 5.69 6.52
C ALA A 209 -15.80 5.35 5.98
N VAL A 210 -14.77 6.16 6.27
CA VAL A 210 -13.37 5.89 5.87
C VAL A 210 -12.90 4.54 6.40
N VAL A 211 -13.12 4.25 7.68
CA VAL A 211 -12.73 2.98 8.30
C VAL A 211 -13.51 1.81 7.71
N ALA A 212 -14.83 1.97 7.52
CA ALA A 212 -15.68 0.95 6.90
C ALA A 212 -15.28 0.64 5.45
N LEU A 213 -14.95 1.66 4.66
CA LEU A 213 -14.44 1.53 3.29
C LEU A 213 -13.07 0.85 3.26
N GLY A 214 -12.18 1.24 4.17
CA GLY A 214 -10.91 0.55 4.42
C GLY A 214 -11.13 -0.94 4.64
N GLN A 215 -12.12 -1.31 5.47
CA GLN A 215 -12.38 -2.71 5.77
C GLN A 215 -13.05 -3.47 4.62
N ALA A 216 -13.97 -2.83 3.92
CA ALA A 216 -14.58 -3.37 2.71
C ALA A 216 -13.53 -3.69 1.62
N SER A 217 -12.39 -3.01 1.63
CA SER A 217 -11.29 -3.21 0.68
C SER A 217 -10.42 -4.46 0.96
N VAL A 218 -10.44 -4.98 2.20
CA VAL A 218 -9.56 -6.09 2.64
C VAL A 218 -9.92 -7.38 1.92
N ARG A 219 -11.21 -7.78 1.92
CA ARG A 219 -11.71 -8.98 1.20
C ARG A 219 -10.89 -10.26 1.39
N GLY A 220 -10.43 -10.52 2.61
CA GLY A 220 -9.63 -11.71 2.92
C GLY A 220 -8.14 -11.61 2.54
N ALA A 221 -7.70 -10.46 2.02
CA ALA A 221 -6.28 -10.19 1.82
C ALA A 221 -5.54 -10.17 3.16
N VAL A 222 -4.32 -10.66 3.11
CA VAL A 222 -3.36 -10.57 4.23
C VAL A 222 -2.41 -9.43 3.93
N TYR A 223 -1.97 -8.72 4.96
CA TYR A 223 -1.00 -7.65 4.83
C TYR A 223 0.30 -8.09 5.49
N SER A 224 1.42 -7.87 4.81
CA SER A 224 2.76 -7.95 5.38
C SER A 224 3.27 -6.53 5.66
N PRO A 225 4.49 -6.34 6.19
CA PRO A 225 5.10 -5.01 6.25
C PRO A 225 5.31 -4.40 4.85
N TYR A 226 5.39 -5.23 3.81
CA TYR A 226 5.73 -4.81 2.45
C TYR A 226 4.50 -4.69 1.58
N ASN A 227 3.58 -5.64 1.65
CA ASN A 227 2.60 -5.86 0.60
C ASN A 227 1.19 -6.16 1.10
N ARG A 228 0.21 -5.94 0.23
CA ARG A 228 -1.06 -6.67 0.25
C ARG A 228 -0.84 -8.00 -0.48
N ILE A 229 -1.29 -9.10 0.12
CA ILE A 229 -1.19 -10.45 -0.43
C ILE A 229 -2.59 -11.04 -0.56
N ASP A 230 -2.96 -11.44 -1.77
CA ASP A 230 -4.16 -12.22 -2.05
C ASP A 230 -3.75 -13.63 -2.52
N VAL A 231 -4.48 -14.66 -2.08
CA VAL A 231 -4.19 -16.06 -2.42
C VAL A 231 -5.39 -16.66 -3.13
N ALA A 232 -5.17 -17.28 -4.27
CA ALA A 232 -6.19 -18.01 -5.03
C ALA A 232 -5.72 -19.44 -5.28
N LYS A 233 -6.65 -20.40 -5.25
CA LYS A 233 -6.39 -21.76 -5.74
C LYS A 233 -6.71 -21.81 -7.22
N THR A 234 -5.79 -22.34 -8.02
CA THR A 234 -5.93 -22.56 -9.46
C THR A 234 -5.77 -24.04 -9.78
N GLU A 235 -6.10 -24.46 -11.00
CA GLU A 235 -5.98 -25.87 -11.41
C GLU A 235 -4.53 -26.40 -11.33
N SER A 236 -3.55 -25.52 -11.48
CA SER A 236 -2.11 -25.85 -11.47
C SER A 236 -1.43 -25.63 -10.11
N GLY A 237 -2.18 -25.27 -9.05
CA GLY A 237 -1.63 -25.07 -7.71
C GLY A 237 -2.23 -23.88 -6.96
N VAL A 238 -1.42 -23.22 -6.13
CA VAL A 238 -1.82 -22.00 -5.41
C VAL A 238 -1.15 -20.79 -6.05
N THR A 239 -1.92 -19.77 -6.40
CA THR A 239 -1.41 -18.52 -6.97
C THR A 239 -1.43 -17.43 -5.90
N LEU A 240 -0.31 -16.72 -5.79
CA LEU A 240 -0.12 -15.59 -4.90
C LEU A 240 -0.07 -14.31 -5.71
N PHE A 241 -0.89 -13.34 -5.32
CA PHE A 241 -0.94 -12.00 -5.90
C PHE A 241 -0.43 -11.00 -4.88
N VAL A 242 0.44 -10.09 -5.32
CA VAL A 242 1.00 -9.01 -4.51
C VAL A 242 0.49 -7.69 -5.07
N ASN A 243 -0.16 -6.89 -4.23
CA ASN A 243 -0.75 -5.60 -4.63
C ASN A 243 -1.67 -5.72 -5.84
N ARG A 244 -2.43 -6.83 -5.89
CA ARG A 244 -3.32 -7.22 -7.00
C ARG A 244 -2.66 -7.46 -8.35
N ASP A 245 -1.35 -7.62 -8.38
CA ASP A 245 -0.61 -8.10 -9.54
C ASP A 245 -0.16 -9.55 -9.32
N PHE A 246 0.01 -10.29 -10.41
CA PHE A 246 0.56 -11.64 -10.32
C PHE A 246 1.97 -11.59 -9.71
N HIS A 247 2.27 -12.49 -8.78
CA HIS A 247 3.58 -12.56 -8.14
C HIS A 247 4.23 -13.93 -8.31
N GLN A 248 3.58 -15.01 -7.86
CA GLN A 248 4.14 -16.35 -7.99
C GLN A 248 3.06 -17.45 -7.90
N TYR A 249 3.43 -18.65 -8.38
CA TYR A 249 2.69 -19.88 -8.10
C TYR A 249 3.43 -20.68 -7.03
N MET A 250 2.70 -21.51 -6.30
CA MET A 250 3.22 -22.63 -5.51
C MET A 250 2.93 -23.90 -6.32
N PHE A 251 3.83 -24.25 -7.22
CA PHE A 251 3.66 -25.42 -8.08
C PHE A 251 3.96 -26.70 -7.31
N ASP A 252 3.23 -27.78 -7.64
CA ASP A 252 3.65 -29.15 -7.37
C ASP A 252 4.38 -29.69 -8.59
N LEU A 253 5.70 -29.80 -8.50
CA LEU A 253 6.58 -30.27 -9.56
C LEU A 253 7.16 -31.66 -9.26
N SER A 254 6.61 -32.37 -8.27
CA SER A 254 7.05 -33.71 -7.87
C SER A 254 6.78 -34.73 -8.98
N HIS A 255 5.58 -34.71 -9.55
CA HIS A 255 5.09 -35.65 -10.58
C HIS A 255 4.52 -34.89 -11.77
N VAL A 256 5.37 -34.59 -12.76
CA VAL A 256 5.00 -33.80 -13.97
C VAL A 256 4.82 -34.64 -15.23
N GLU A 257 4.95 -35.96 -15.10
CA GLU A 257 4.87 -36.94 -16.19
C GLU A 257 3.49 -36.89 -16.87
N GLY A 258 3.48 -36.89 -18.20
CA GLY A 258 2.24 -36.77 -18.99
C GLY A 258 1.65 -35.36 -19.06
N ASN A 259 2.28 -34.36 -18.43
CA ASN A 259 1.92 -32.96 -18.57
C ASN A 259 3.09 -32.14 -19.14
N ASP A 260 3.07 -31.92 -20.46
CA ASP A 260 4.14 -31.22 -21.19
C ASP A 260 4.40 -29.80 -20.65
N LEU A 261 3.34 -29.10 -20.23
CA LEU A 261 3.47 -27.74 -19.67
C LEU A 261 4.20 -27.78 -18.33
N MET A 262 3.77 -28.63 -17.40
CA MET A 262 4.42 -28.76 -16.09
C MET A 262 5.83 -29.34 -16.19
N SER A 263 6.09 -30.21 -17.16
CA SER A 263 7.43 -30.69 -17.47
C SER A 263 8.36 -29.54 -17.88
N ARG A 264 7.89 -28.62 -18.73
CA ARG A 264 8.66 -27.41 -19.09
C ARG A 264 8.87 -26.47 -17.90
N VAL A 265 7.84 -26.25 -17.08
CA VAL A 265 7.93 -25.42 -15.86
C VAL A 265 8.97 -26.01 -14.90
N ARG A 266 8.94 -27.33 -14.65
CA ARG A 266 9.95 -28.01 -13.83
C ARG A 266 11.34 -27.80 -14.37
N THR A 267 11.56 -28.01 -15.67
CA THR A 267 12.86 -27.78 -16.30
C THR A 267 13.34 -26.34 -16.12
N MET A 268 12.47 -25.33 -16.21
CA MET A 268 12.86 -23.94 -15.98
C MET A 268 13.33 -23.70 -14.54
N TYR A 269 12.64 -24.26 -13.55
CA TYR A 269 13.06 -24.17 -12.14
C TYR A 269 14.33 -24.97 -11.85
N ASP A 270 14.53 -26.12 -12.49
CA ASP A 270 15.70 -26.97 -12.30
C ASP A 270 16.96 -26.39 -12.99
N LEU A 271 16.78 -25.60 -14.07
CA LEU A 271 17.85 -25.11 -14.92
C LEU A 271 19.01 -24.42 -14.14
N PRO A 272 18.77 -23.49 -13.19
CA PRO A 272 19.84 -22.85 -12.43
C PRO A 272 20.68 -23.82 -11.58
N PHE A 273 20.14 -25.00 -11.25
CA PHE A 273 20.74 -25.99 -10.35
C PHE A 273 21.45 -27.13 -11.08
N ILE A 274 21.17 -27.31 -12.38
CA ILE A 274 21.85 -28.30 -13.23
C ILE A 274 22.94 -27.68 -14.11
N LEU A 275 22.95 -26.36 -14.27
CA LEU A 275 23.94 -25.66 -15.08
C LEU A 275 25.26 -25.48 -14.32
N GLY A 276 26.35 -25.91 -14.97
CA GLY A 276 27.70 -25.76 -14.46
C GLY A 276 28.20 -26.99 -13.69
N GLU A 277 29.30 -26.81 -12.96
CA GLU A 277 29.89 -27.87 -12.15
C GLU A 277 29.00 -28.23 -10.95
N PRO A 278 28.98 -29.50 -10.50
CA PRO A 278 28.25 -29.93 -9.31
C PRO A 278 28.60 -29.08 -8.08
N ARG A 279 27.58 -28.69 -7.32
CA ARG A 279 27.71 -27.89 -6.09
C ARG A 279 26.89 -28.49 -4.97
N GLU A 280 27.37 -28.36 -3.75
CA GLU A 280 26.65 -28.82 -2.56
C GLU A 280 25.76 -27.74 -1.94
N ARG A 281 26.01 -26.46 -2.26
CA ARG A 281 25.39 -25.30 -1.60
C ARG A 281 24.75 -24.34 -2.60
N ALA A 282 23.52 -23.92 -2.31
CA ALA A 282 22.80 -22.90 -3.06
C ALA A 282 22.38 -21.75 -2.13
N LEU A 283 22.31 -20.54 -2.68
CA LEU A 283 21.70 -19.37 -2.04
C LEU A 283 20.70 -18.78 -3.02
N ILE A 284 19.46 -18.63 -2.58
CA ILE A 284 18.34 -18.13 -3.36
C ILE A 284 17.90 -16.81 -2.73
N VAL A 285 17.90 -15.74 -3.52
CA VAL A 285 17.45 -14.41 -3.10
C VAL A 285 16.11 -14.11 -3.73
N GLY A 286 15.12 -13.73 -2.92
CA GLY A 286 13.72 -13.70 -3.36
C GLY A 286 13.13 -15.10 -3.45
N ALA A 287 13.43 -15.95 -2.45
CA ALA A 287 13.03 -17.36 -2.46
C ALA A 287 11.50 -17.58 -2.40
N GLY A 288 10.73 -16.53 -2.09
CA GLY A 288 9.29 -16.52 -2.21
C GLY A 288 8.62 -17.60 -1.36
N THR A 289 7.80 -18.42 -2.03
CA THR A 289 7.04 -19.51 -1.40
C THR A 289 7.76 -20.85 -1.44
N GLY A 290 8.89 -20.95 -2.14
CA GLY A 290 9.81 -22.09 -2.03
C GLY A 290 10.03 -22.95 -3.28
N ASN A 291 9.44 -22.66 -4.44
CA ASN A 291 9.66 -23.50 -5.64
C ASN A 291 11.15 -23.59 -6.06
N ASP A 292 11.92 -22.51 -5.97
CA ASP A 292 13.37 -22.54 -6.23
C ASP A 292 14.14 -23.36 -5.18
N ALA A 293 13.73 -23.27 -3.91
CA ALA A 293 14.32 -24.07 -2.84
C ALA A 293 14.06 -25.56 -3.09
N GLN A 294 12.84 -25.90 -3.49
CA GLN A 294 12.47 -27.27 -3.86
C GLN A 294 13.25 -27.77 -5.08
N ALA A 295 13.46 -26.92 -6.09
CA ALA A 295 14.27 -27.27 -7.24
C ALA A 295 15.73 -27.54 -6.86
N ALA A 296 16.32 -26.74 -5.97
CA ALA A 296 17.66 -27.03 -5.44
C ALA A 296 17.72 -28.39 -4.73
N LEU A 297 16.75 -28.70 -3.85
CA LEU A 297 16.69 -29.98 -3.14
C LEU A 297 16.56 -31.18 -4.09
N ARG A 298 15.72 -31.03 -5.12
CA ARG A 298 15.48 -32.05 -6.16
C ARG A 298 16.73 -32.33 -6.99
N ASN A 299 17.59 -31.33 -7.18
CA ASN A 299 18.87 -31.47 -7.87
C ASN A 299 20.04 -31.83 -6.95
N GLY A 300 19.76 -32.31 -5.74
CA GLY A 300 20.77 -32.94 -4.88
C GLY A 300 21.61 -31.97 -4.04
N PHE A 301 21.23 -30.70 -3.95
CA PHE A 301 21.94 -29.76 -3.08
C PHE A 301 21.82 -30.17 -1.60
N ALA A 302 22.95 -30.18 -0.90
CA ALA A 302 23.05 -30.58 0.50
C ALA A 302 22.68 -29.45 1.47
N SER A 303 22.81 -28.18 1.04
CA SER A 303 22.43 -27.01 1.84
C SER A 303 21.89 -25.89 0.95
N VAL A 304 20.73 -25.36 1.30
CA VAL A 304 20.02 -24.32 0.54
C VAL A 304 19.69 -23.16 1.47
N GLY A 305 20.28 -21.99 1.22
CA GLY A 305 19.87 -20.73 1.84
C GLY A 305 18.72 -20.10 1.06
N ALA A 306 17.61 -19.82 1.71
CA ALA A 306 16.45 -19.16 1.12
C ALA A 306 16.25 -17.79 1.79
N VAL A 307 16.54 -16.72 1.07
CA VAL A 307 16.41 -15.33 1.56
C VAL A 307 15.13 -14.73 0.97
N GLU A 308 14.19 -14.35 1.83
CA GLU A 308 12.93 -13.72 1.43
C GLU A 308 12.60 -12.59 2.39
N ILE A 309 12.39 -11.38 1.86
CA ILE A 309 12.15 -10.20 2.69
C ILE A 309 10.75 -10.19 3.32
N ASP A 310 9.76 -10.84 2.68
CA ASP A 310 8.39 -10.81 3.13
C ASP A 310 8.05 -12.01 4.05
N PRO A 311 7.93 -11.80 5.38
CA PRO A 311 7.65 -12.90 6.33
C PRO A 311 6.34 -13.63 6.04
N ARG A 312 5.34 -12.94 5.47
CA ARG A 312 4.03 -13.54 5.19
C ARG A 312 4.10 -14.45 3.97
N ILE A 313 4.94 -14.15 2.99
CA ILE A 313 5.15 -15.03 1.83
C ILE A 313 5.82 -16.33 2.29
N VAL A 314 6.84 -16.25 3.16
CA VAL A 314 7.47 -17.45 3.75
C VAL A 314 6.47 -18.28 4.56
N GLU A 315 5.65 -17.64 5.41
CA GLU A 315 4.62 -18.36 6.16
C GLU A 315 3.61 -19.06 5.24
N LEU A 316 3.19 -18.40 4.16
CA LEU A 316 2.33 -19.02 3.16
C LEU A 316 2.99 -20.22 2.48
N GLY A 317 4.28 -20.11 2.15
CA GLY A 317 5.09 -21.23 1.63
C GLY A 317 5.10 -22.42 2.59
N ARG A 318 5.41 -22.21 3.87
CA ARG A 318 5.39 -23.29 4.89
C ARG A 318 4.02 -23.96 5.02
N ARG A 319 2.94 -23.18 4.96
CA ARG A 319 1.58 -23.70 5.23
C ARG A 319 0.93 -24.34 4.01
N SER A 320 1.23 -23.85 2.81
CA SER A 320 0.45 -24.16 1.61
C SER A 320 1.25 -24.72 0.44
N HIS A 321 2.58 -24.65 0.46
CA HIS A 321 3.38 -25.19 -0.64
C HIS A 321 3.26 -26.72 -0.69
N PRO A 322 2.85 -27.32 -1.83
CA PRO A 322 2.55 -28.75 -1.91
C PRO A 322 3.76 -29.63 -1.57
N GLU A 323 4.95 -29.26 -2.04
CA GLU A 323 6.19 -30.01 -1.79
C GLU A 323 6.89 -29.68 -0.45
N ARG A 324 6.37 -28.69 0.32
CA ARG A 324 6.90 -28.26 1.64
C ARG A 324 8.44 -28.12 1.77
N PRO A 325 9.12 -27.39 0.86
CA PRO A 325 10.59 -27.29 0.88
C PRO A 325 11.14 -26.65 2.16
N TYR A 326 10.41 -25.74 2.78
CA TYR A 326 10.84 -25.05 4.00
C TYR A 326 10.76 -25.90 5.28
N ASP A 327 10.23 -27.11 5.19
CA ASP A 327 10.25 -28.09 6.28
C ASP A 327 11.47 -29.04 6.18
N ASP A 328 12.20 -29.03 5.05
CA ASP A 328 13.40 -29.85 4.85
C ASP A 328 14.60 -29.28 5.64
N PRO A 329 15.32 -30.07 6.44
CA PRO A 329 16.43 -29.59 7.27
C PRO A 329 17.62 -29.05 6.47
N ARG A 330 17.69 -29.34 5.16
CA ARG A 330 18.71 -28.79 4.27
C ARG A 330 18.42 -27.34 3.89
N VAL A 331 17.20 -26.85 4.12
CA VAL A 331 16.80 -25.46 3.80
C VAL A 331 16.87 -24.58 5.04
N SER A 332 17.66 -23.52 4.95
CA SER A 332 17.73 -22.46 5.96
C SER A 332 17.08 -21.20 5.42
N VAL A 333 15.99 -20.77 6.05
CA VAL A 333 15.23 -19.58 5.64
C VAL A 333 15.67 -18.36 6.45
N VAL A 334 15.95 -17.26 5.76
CA VAL A 334 16.30 -15.95 6.32
C VAL A 334 15.27 -14.93 5.86
N VAL A 335 14.71 -14.18 6.82
CA VAL A 335 13.75 -13.09 6.61
C VAL A 335 14.32 -11.79 7.15
#